data_AF-A0AAU5B9W9-F1
#
_entry.id   AF-A0AAU5B9W9-F1
#
_cell.length_a   1.000
_cell.length_b   1.000
_cell.length_c   1.000
_cell.angle_alpha   90.00
_cell.angle_beta   90.00
_cell.angle_gamma   90.00
#
_symmetry.space_group_name_H-M   'P 1'
#
loop_
_entity.id
_entity.type
_entity.pdbx_description
1 polymer ?
#
loop_
_entity_poly.entity_id
_entity_poly.type
_entity_poly.pdbx_seq_one_letter_code
_entity_poly.pdbx_strand_id
1 'polypeptide(L)'
;MSDGLQWMVGRTSSSGWMLDVHFARGIGAEELAVRMGARAGSAAEAMTDDEITGLDIDAYPGRGPGSAVVRVGEHAGWAFAITYGPYLDKLDEVARDGVEAVHYHHNSEHPPTHVSYGRDGRTVTGFGLCEEYRRYGEGGDPLLPELVAAGILRPDGAALRDPGIDDHDGHRRRTLAVFEERFGLSLPRTSLAGGRLPVYAVMGSPAADFEEIHAWAAANGSPLPDERLRLIPAGLRAAYERATGPRWRGRQSGVDRAPAQGGFRTSGVLPARPVDPAGTGLRPLRRHPQQ
;
A
#
# COMPACT_ATOMS: atom_id res chain seq x y z
N MET A 1 13.53 -20.74 -15.71
CA MET A 1 12.16 -20.22 -15.93
C MET A 1 11.97 -19.12 -14.93
N SER A 2 11.81 -17.87 -15.38
CA SER A 2 11.42 -16.77 -14.50
C SER A 2 9.92 -16.89 -14.24
N ASP A 3 9.51 -16.77 -12.99
CA ASP A 3 8.09 -16.71 -12.65
C ASP A 3 7.55 -15.31 -12.95
N GLY A 4 6.39 -15.21 -13.61
CA GLY A 4 5.69 -13.94 -13.77
C GLY A 4 5.15 -13.39 -12.43
N LEU A 5 4.31 -12.37 -12.48
CA LEU A 5 3.53 -11.84 -11.37
C LEU A 5 2.25 -12.65 -11.08
N GLN A 6 1.74 -13.38 -12.07
CA GLN A 6 0.48 -14.15 -12.02
C GLN A 6 0.34 -15.09 -10.82
N TRP A 7 1.45 -15.62 -10.30
CA TRP A 7 1.40 -16.51 -9.15
C TRP A 7 1.03 -15.81 -7.84
N MET A 8 1.12 -14.48 -7.77
CA MET A 8 0.79 -13.70 -6.58
C MET A 8 -0.71 -13.63 -6.32
N VAL A 9 -1.56 -13.98 -7.29
CA VAL A 9 -3.02 -14.01 -7.12
C VAL A 9 -3.40 -14.91 -5.94
N GLY A 10 -4.09 -14.32 -4.96
CA GLY A 10 -4.55 -15.03 -3.76
C GLY A 10 -3.44 -15.40 -2.79
N ARG A 11 -2.22 -14.85 -2.95
CA ARG A 11 -1.11 -15.07 -2.03
C ARG A 11 -1.03 -13.93 -1.03
N THR A 12 -0.68 -14.29 0.19
CA THR A 12 -0.33 -13.36 1.26
C THR A 12 1.13 -13.62 1.66
N SER A 13 1.77 -12.62 2.25
CA SER A 13 3.04 -12.83 2.96
C SER A 13 2.80 -13.62 4.25
N SER A 14 3.86 -13.99 4.95
CA SER A 14 3.81 -14.58 6.30
C SER A 14 3.03 -13.76 7.33
N SER A 15 2.77 -12.46 7.06
CA SER A 15 1.85 -11.64 7.86
C SER A 15 0.39 -12.08 7.76
N GLY A 16 0.02 -12.85 6.73
CA GLY A 16 -1.22 -13.61 6.63
C GLY A 16 -2.39 -12.89 5.97
N TRP A 17 -2.43 -11.55 5.96
CA TRP A 17 -3.58 -10.76 5.48
C TRP A 17 -3.25 -9.79 4.34
N MET A 18 -1.96 -9.55 4.07
CA MET A 18 -1.52 -8.64 3.01
C MET A 18 -0.35 -9.20 2.20
N LEU A 19 -0.32 -8.87 0.91
CA LEU A 19 0.88 -8.89 0.07
C LEU A 19 0.99 -7.54 -0.62
N ASP A 20 2.00 -6.76 -0.23
CA ASP A 20 2.27 -5.42 -0.76
C ASP A 20 3.67 -5.40 -1.36
N VAL A 21 3.76 -5.12 -2.65
CA VAL A 21 5.00 -5.19 -3.42
C VAL A 21 5.16 -3.94 -4.27
N HIS A 22 6.29 -3.25 -4.09
CA HIS A 22 6.71 -2.15 -4.94
C HIS A 22 7.82 -2.62 -5.87
N PHE A 23 7.75 -2.23 -7.14
CA PHE A 23 8.77 -2.43 -8.15
C PHE A 23 9.27 -1.07 -8.62
N ALA A 24 10.56 -0.94 -8.86
CA ALA A 24 11.16 0.26 -9.43
C ALA A 24 12.24 -0.06 -10.48
N ARG A 25 12.22 0.66 -11.60
CA ARG A 25 13.24 0.55 -12.66
C ARG A 25 13.98 1.87 -12.81
N GLY A 26 15.30 1.78 -12.91
CA GLY A 26 16.21 2.93 -12.94
C GLY A 26 16.91 3.22 -11.61
N ILE A 27 16.58 2.48 -10.55
CA ILE A 27 17.22 2.53 -9.23
C ILE A 27 17.49 1.12 -8.71
N GLY A 28 18.45 0.99 -7.79
CA GLY A 28 18.76 -0.26 -7.10
C GLY A 28 17.90 -0.50 -5.86
N ALA A 29 18.02 -1.69 -5.27
CA ALA A 29 17.21 -2.14 -4.14
C ALA A 29 17.34 -1.28 -2.87
N GLU A 30 18.54 -0.77 -2.55
CA GLU A 30 18.74 0.11 -1.39
C GLU A 30 18.08 1.47 -1.60
N GLU A 31 18.23 2.08 -2.79
CA GLU A 31 17.56 3.34 -3.11
C GLU A 31 16.03 3.19 -3.06
N LEU A 32 15.50 2.05 -3.52
CA LEU A 32 14.08 1.74 -3.34
C LEU A 32 13.70 1.69 -1.85
N ALA A 33 14.47 1.01 -1.00
CA ALA A 33 14.21 1.00 0.44
C ALA A 33 14.23 2.42 1.05
N VAL A 34 15.17 3.27 0.63
CA VAL A 34 15.27 4.67 1.09
C VAL A 34 14.03 5.47 0.69
N ARG A 35 13.56 5.35 -0.56
CA ARG A 35 12.31 5.99 -1.01
C ARG A 35 11.08 5.48 -0.27
N MET A 36 11.09 4.21 0.14
CA MET A 36 10.05 3.66 1.00
C MET A 36 10.07 4.22 2.44
N GLY A 37 11.19 4.82 2.87
CA GLY A 37 11.35 5.46 4.17
C GLY A 37 12.55 4.97 4.99
N ALA A 38 13.37 4.07 4.44
CA ALA A 38 14.54 3.56 5.14
C ALA A 38 15.65 4.61 5.25
N ARG A 39 16.50 4.44 6.26
CA ARG A 39 17.75 5.19 6.36
C ARG A 39 18.82 4.54 5.47
N ALA A 40 19.55 5.34 4.70
CA ALA A 40 20.67 4.85 3.90
C ALA A 40 21.71 4.09 4.77
N GLY A 41 22.18 2.93 4.29
CA GLY A 41 23.13 2.08 5.00
C GLY A 41 22.57 1.33 6.21
N SER A 42 21.26 1.42 6.51
CA SER A 42 20.65 0.77 7.68
C SER A 42 20.13 -0.65 7.42
N ALA A 43 20.59 -1.30 6.35
CA ALA A 43 20.23 -2.68 6.06
C ALA A 43 20.57 -3.57 7.26
N ALA A 44 19.61 -4.37 7.72
CA ALA A 44 19.86 -5.46 8.65
C ALA A 44 20.34 -6.72 7.90
N GLU A 45 20.59 -7.79 8.65
CA GLU A 45 20.90 -9.09 8.03
C GLU A 45 19.78 -9.55 7.10
N ALA A 46 20.14 -10.32 6.08
CA ALA A 46 19.17 -10.82 5.12
C ALA A 46 18.26 -11.87 5.78
N MET A 47 16.94 -11.72 5.65
CA MET A 47 15.94 -12.57 6.28
C MET A 47 15.00 -13.23 5.25
N THR A 48 14.45 -14.39 5.62
CA THR A 48 13.34 -15.05 4.92
C THR A 48 11.99 -14.44 5.31
N ASP A 49 10.91 -14.84 4.63
CA ASP A 49 9.53 -14.44 4.97
C ASP A 49 9.14 -14.84 6.40
N ASP A 50 9.49 -16.07 6.79
CA ASP A 50 9.19 -16.63 8.10
C ASP A 50 9.95 -15.91 9.22
N GLU A 51 11.20 -15.52 8.97
CA GLU A 51 12.02 -14.78 9.94
C GLU A 51 11.46 -13.37 10.20
N ILE A 52 10.85 -12.72 9.19
CA ILE A 52 10.20 -11.41 9.39
C ILE A 52 9.03 -11.51 10.36
N THR A 53 8.25 -12.60 10.33
CA THR A 53 7.19 -12.82 11.33
C THR A 53 7.74 -12.83 12.75
N GLY A 54 8.96 -13.33 12.93
CA GLY A 54 9.67 -13.32 14.22
C GLY A 54 10.05 -11.92 14.73
N LEU A 55 10.05 -10.89 13.88
CA LEU A 55 10.29 -9.50 14.29
C LEU A 55 9.11 -8.89 15.06
N ASP A 56 7.93 -9.52 15.01
CA ASP A 56 6.72 -9.10 15.75
C ASP A 56 6.41 -7.61 15.56
N ILE A 57 6.28 -7.22 14.28
CA ILE A 57 6.08 -5.84 13.84
C ILE A 57 4.65 -5.40 14.18
N ASP A 58 4.52 -4.25 14.86
CA ASP A 58 3.22 -3.66 15.18
C ASP A 58 2.59 -3.01 13.93
N ALA A 59 1.81 -3.82 13.20
CA ALA A 59 1.18 -3.40 11.94
C ALA A 59 -0.16 -2.65 12.13
N TYR A 60 -0.75 -2.64 13.34
CA TYR A 60 -2.06 -2.05 13.59
C TYR A 60 -1.98 -0.75 14.42
N PRO A 61 -2.51 0.38 13.93
CA PRO A 61 -2.60 1.60 14.70
C PRO A 61 -3.55 1.40 15.90
N GLY A 62 -2.97 1.28 17.10
CA GLY A 62 -3.75 1.07 18.34
C GLY A 62 -2.96 0.42 19.48
N ARG A 63 -1.80 -0.20 19.21
CA ARG A 63 -0.91 -0.79 20.23
C ARG A 63 0.44 -0.08 20.38
N GLY A 64 0.72 0.93 19.55
CA GLY A 64 1.97 1.67 19.58
C GLY A 64 2.14 2.53 18.32
N PRO A 65 3.30 3.20 18.14
CA PRO A 65 3.66 3.75 16.85
C PRO A 65 3.78 2.60 15.84
N GLY A 66 2.98 2.65 14.76
CA GLY A 66 3.03 1.64 13.71
C GLY A 66 4.46 1.48 13.18
N SER A 67 4.86 0.23 12.92
CA SER A 67 6.17 -0.11 12.38
C SER A 67 6.01 -0.86 11.07
N ALA A 68 6.98 -0.69 10.18
CA ALA A 68 7.00 -1.40 8.91
C ALA A 68 8.44 -1.68 8.50
N VAL A 69 8.64 -2.84 7.88
CA VAL A 69 9.90 -3.21 7.22
C VAL A 69 9.65 -3.60 5.77
N VAL A 70 10.72 -3.57 4.98
CA VAL A 70 10.73 -4.13 3.62
C VAL A 70 11.84 -5.14 3.48
N ARG A 71 11.57 -6.22 2.75
CA ARG A 71 12.59 -7.10 2.16
C ARG A 71 12.81 -6.66 0.72
N VAL A 72 14.05 -6.36 0.34
CA VAL A 72 14.35 -5.82 -1.00
C VAL A 72 15.27 -6.72 -1.81
N GLY A 73 15.11 -6.68 -3.13
CA GLY A 73 15.96 -7.41 -4.07
C GLY A 73 15.86 -6.84 -5.48
N GLU A 74 16.54 -7.48 -6.42
CA GLU A 74 16.52 -7.08 -7.82
C GLU A 74 16.25 -8.29 -8.73
N HIS A 75 15.41 -8.10 -9.75
CA HIS A 75 15.12 -9.12 -10.74
C HIS A 75 14.64 -8.50 -12.06
N ALA A 76 15.04 -9.08 -13.19
CA ALA A 76 14.59 -8.67 -14.53
C ALA A 76 14.74 -7.15 -14.83
N GLY A 77 15.76 -6.50 -14.28
CA GLY A 77 16.00 -5.05 -14.45
C GLY A 77 15.16 -4.16 -13.55
N TRP A 78 14.45 -4.73 -12.58
CA TRP A 78 13.65 -4.03 -11.57
C TRP A 78 14.20 -4.31 -10.17
N ALA A 79 14.33 -3.27 -9.35
CA ALA A 79 14.34 -3.41 -7.91
C ALA A 79 12.92 -3.73 -7.43
N PHE A 80 12.79 -4.54 -6.39
CA PHE A 80 11.52 -4.83 -5.74
C PHE A 80 11.62 -4.74 -4.22
N ALA A 81 10.53 -4.39 -3.56
CA ALA A 81 10.37 -4.33 -2.12
C ALA A 81 9.07 -5.02 -1.71
N ILE A 82 9.17 -6.02 -0.82
CA ILE A 82 8.03 -6.70 -0.20
C ILE A 82 7.82 -6.07 1.18
N THR A 83 6.67 -5.42 1.38
CA THR A 83 6.36 -4.66 2.59
C THR A 83 5.70 -5.56 3.65
N TYR A 84 6.12 -5.39 4.91
CA TYR A 84 5.52 -6.01 6.09
C TYR A 84 5.17 -4.92 7.09
N GLY A 85 3.88 -4.72 7.33
CA GLY A 85 3.37 -3.62 8.15
C GLY A 85 2.07 -3.06 7.58
N PRO A 86 1.66 -1.85 8.00
CA PRO A 86 0.51 -1.17 7.41
C PRO A 86 0.73 -0.85 5.93
N TYR A 87 -0.37 -0.59 5.22
CA TYR A 87 -0.32 -0.05 3.85
C TYR A 87 0.49 1.24 3.80
N LEU A 88 1.41 1.33 2.84
CA LEU A 88 2.24 2.51 2.59
C LEU A 88 1.96 3.06 1.20
N ASP A 89 1.38 4.25 1.13
CA ASP A 89 1.20 4.97 -0.13
C ASP A 89 2.51 5.66 -0.52
N LYS A 90 3.33 4.96 -1.33
CA LYS A 90 4.69 5.39 -1.70
C LYS A 90 4.95 5.43 -3.19
N LEU A 91 3.95 5.15 -4.02
CA LEU A 91 4.15 5.04 -5.46
C LEU A 91 4.76 6.30 -6.08
N ASP A 92 4.22 7.48 -5.75
CA ASP A 92 4.72 8.75 -6.27
C ASP A 92 6.17 9.04 -5.81
N GLU A 93 6.48 8.79 -4.53
CA GLU A 93 7.84 8.95 -4.00
C GLU A 93 8.82 7.97 -4.67
N VAL A 94 8.41 6.72 -4.90
CA VAL A 94 9.23 5.73 -5.61
C VAL A 94 9.46 6.14 -7.07
N ALA A 95 8.44 6.69 -7.73
CA ALA A 95 8.44 7.05 -9.15
C ALA A 95 9.17 8.37 -9.49
N ARG A 96 9.70 9.11 -8.51
CA ARG A 96 10.35 10.41 -8.80
C ARG A 96 11.64 10.28 -9.59
N ASP A 97 12.09 11.39 -10.18
CA ASP A 97 13.38 11.53 -10.86
C ASP A 97 13.58 10.56 -12.04
N GLY A 98 12.55 10.40 -12.89
CA GLY A 98 12.62 9.53 -14.08
C GLY A 98 12.45 8.04 -13.82
N VAL A 99 12.20 7.64 -12.57
CA VAL A 99 11.99 6.24 -12.19
C VAL A 99 10.60 5.77 -12.62
N GLU A 100 10.55 4.57 -13.15
CA GLU A 100 9.29 3.86 -13.39
C GLU A 100 8.98 2.98 -12.19
N ALA A 101 7.74 3.01 -11.71
CA ALA A 101 7.32 2.28 -10.53
C ALA A 101 6.02 1.52 -10.77
N VAL A 102 5.91 0.31 -10.22
CA VAL A 102 4.66 -0.44 -10.16
C VAL A 102 4.40 -0.86 -8.72
N HIS A 103 3.16 -0.66 -8.26
CA HIS A 103 2.72 -1.07 -6.92
C HIS A 103 1.61 -2.10 -7.04
N TYR A 104 1.83 -3.27 -6.45
CA TYR A 104 0.85 -4.32 -6.27
C TYR A 104 0.42 -4.35 -4.79
N HIS A 105 -0.87 -4.21 -4.54
CA HIS A 105 -1.43 -4.22 -3.20
C HIS A 105 -2.58 -5.22 -3.09
N HIS A 106 -2.34 -6.34 -2.41
CA HIS A 106 -3.37 -7.31 -2.05
C HIS A 106 -3.67 -7.22 -0.55
N ASN A 107 -4.92 -6.96 -0.20
CA ASN A 107 -5.44 -7.06 1.16
C ASN A 107 -6.68 -7.95 1.15
N SER A 108 -6.64 -9.06 1.89
CA SER A 108 -7.75 -10.02 1.92
C SER A 108 -8.99 -9.50 2.64
N GLU A 109 -8.83 -8.55 3.57
CA GLU A 109 -9.94 -7.93 4.32
C GLU A 109 -10.62 -6.80 3.54
N HIS A 110 -9.91 -6.21 2.58
CA HIS A 110 -10.37 -5.05 1.82
C HIS A 110 -10.13 -5.22 0.31
N PRO A 111 -10.88 -6.11 -0.37
CA PRO A 111 -10.82 -6.23 -1.83
C PRO A 111 -11.33 -4.95 -2.53
N PRO A 112 -10.90 -4.67 -3.78
CA PRO A 112 -10.09 -5.53 -4.66
C PRO A 112 -8.57 -5.42 -4.40
N THR A 113 -7.81 -6.32 -5.03
CA THR A 113 -6.35 -6.16 -5.19
C THR A 113 -6.09 -5.02 -6.15
N HIS A 114 -5.21 -4.08 -5.80
CA HIS A 114 -4.90 -2.91 -6.62
C HIS A 114 -3.56 -3.09 -7.32
N VAL A 115 -3.48 -2.62 -8.56
CA VAL A 115 -2.21 -2.46 -9.29
C VAL A 115 -2.16 -1.07 -9.88
N SER A 116 -1.04 -0.38 -9.65
CA SER A 116 -0.81 0.99 -10.12
C SER A 116 0.57 1.13 -10.73
N TYR A 117 0.69 1.98 -11.76
CA TYR A 117 1.93 2.37 -12.41
C TYR A 117 2.16 3.88 -12.21
N GLY A 118 3.39 4.22 -11.82
CA GLY A 118 3.84 5.59 -11.61
C GLY A 118 5.10 5.91 -12.40
N ARG A 119 5.24 7.19 -12.76
CA ARG A 119 6.43 7.73 -13.41
C ARG A 119 6.54 9.22 -13.12
N ASP A 120 7.77 9.73 -12.99
CA ASP A 120 8.05 11.15 -12.80
C ASP A 120 7.33 11.75 -11.57
N GLY A 121 7.26 10.97 -10.51
CA GLY A 121 6.70 11.37 -9.22
C GLY A 121 5.17 11.37 -9.17
N ARG A 122 4.51 10.67 -10.10
CA ARG A 122 3.04 10.68 -10.24
C ARG A 122 2.49 9.33 -10.62
N THR A 123 1.29 9.05 -10.14
CA THR A 123 0.50 7.90 -10.57
C THR A 123 -0.07 8.13 -11.97
N VAL A 124 0.45 7.39 -12.94
CA VAL A 124 0.07 7.47 -14.36
C VAL A 124 -1.23 6.72 -14.61
N THR A 125 -1.33 5.50 -14.08
CA THR A 125 -2.55 4.68 -14.19
C THR A 125 -2.65 3.71 -13.02
N GLY A 126 -3.86 3.38 -12.58
CA GLY A 126 -4.10 2.31 -11.61
C GLY A 126 -5.55 1.85 -11.62
N PHE A 127 -5.78 0.65 -11.09
CA PHE A 127 -7.09 0.04 -10.95
C PHE A 127 -7.09 -1.16 -9.99
N GLY A 128 -8.27 -1.51 -9.52
CA GLY A 128 -8.51 -2.81 -8.89
C GLY A 128 -8.57 -3.92 -9.94
N LEU A 129 -7.97 -5.08 -9.65
CA LEU A 129 -8.18 -6.29 -10.46
C LEU A 129 -9.65 -6.71 -10.39
N CYS A 130 -10.22 -7.11 -11.53
CA CYS A 130 -11.67 -7.26 -11.77
C CYS A 130 -12.48 -5.95 -11.78
N GLU A 131 -11.84 -4.81 -11.51
CA GLU A 131 -12.42 -3.48 -11.64
C GLU A 131 -11.65 -2.65 -12.68
N GLU A 132 -11.08 -3.31 -13.70
CA GLU A 132 -10.23 -2.65 -14.69
C GLU A 132 -10.98 -1.58 -15.47
N TYR A 133 -12.32 -1.52 -15.44
CA TYR A 133 -13.12 -0.44 -16.04
C TYR A 133 -13.15 0.86 -15.20
N ARG A 134 -12.69 0.82 -13.95
CA ARG A 134 -12.61 1.95 -13.00
C ARG A 134 -11.17 2.44 -12.85
N ARG A 135 -10.54 2.79 -13.97
CA ARG A 135 -9.14 3.24 -13.99
C ARG A 135 -9.02 4.68 -13.52
N TYR A 136 -7.94 4.98 -12.81
CA TYR A 136 -7.57 6.32 -12.34
C TYR A 136 -6.13 6.64 -12.72
N GLY A 137 -5.67 7.86 -12.47
CA GLY A 137 -4.32 8.34 -12.78
C GLY A 137 -4.31 9.50 -13.78
N GLU A 138 -3.15 10.14 -13.93
CA GLU A 138 -3.03 11.41 -14.68
C GLU A 138 -2.62 11.26 -16.15
N GLY A 139 -2.15 10.07 -16.57
CA GLY A 139 -1.33 9.93 -17.78
C GLY A 139 -2.00 9.37 -19.04
N GLY A 140 -3.33 9.44 -19.16
CA GLY A 140 -4.02 8.94 -20.36
C GLY A 140 -3.83 7.43 -20.57
N ASP A 141 -4.41 6.64 -19.67
CA ASP A 141 -4.66 5.19 -19.76
C ASP A 141 -3.78 4.38 -20.74
N PRO A 142 -2.46 4.29 -20.49
CA PRO A 142 -1.51 3.67 -21.40
C PRO A 142 -1.65 2.15 -21.49
N LEU A 143 -2.51 1.53 -20.68
CA LEU A 143 -2.76 0.09 -20.64
C LEU A 143 -4.03 -0.31 -21.38
N LEU A 144 -4.87 0.64 -21.81
CA LEU A 144 -6.12 0.33 -22.48
C LEU A 144 -5.93 -0.57 -23.73
N PRO A 145 -5.00 -0.28 -24.66
CA PRO A 145 -4.82 -1.13 -25.84
C PRO A 145 -4.50 -2.58 -25.46
N GLU A 146 -3.64 -2.79 -24.47
CA GLU A 146 -3.21 -4.11 -24.01
C GLU A 146 -4.33 -4.84 -23.24
N LEU A 147 -5.08 -4.12 -22.41
CA LEU A 147 -6.26 -4.68 -21.71
C LEU A 147 -7.35 -5.10 -22.70
N VAL A 148 -7.52 -4.38 -23.81
CA VAL A 148 -8.44 -4.75 -24.89
C VAL A 148 -7.92 -5.96 -25.66
N ALA A 149 -6.63 -5.99 -26.00
CA ALA A 149 -6.01 -7.12 -26.68
C ALA A 149 -6.07 -8.42 -25.85
N ALA A 150 -5.97 -8.31 -24.52
CA ALA A 150 -6.12 -9.42 -23.59
C ALA A 150 -7.58 -9.84 -23.34
N GLY A 151 -8.56 -9.18 -23.97
CA GLY A 151 -9.99 -9.48 -23.80
C GLY A 151 -10.54 -9.14 -22.41
N ILE A 152 -9.88 -8.26 -21.66
CA ILE A 152 -10.34 -7.79 -20.34
C ILE A 152 -11.36 -6.67 -20.52
N LEU A 153 -11.10 -5.78 -21.47
CA LEU A 153 -11.93 -4.62 -21.78
C LEU A 153 -12.40 -4.63 -23.23
N ARG A 154 -13.50 -3.95 -23.47
CA ARG A 154 -13.96 -3.58 -24.81
C ARG A 154 -13.17 -2.36 -25.31
N PRO A 155 -13.14 -2.10 -26.64
CA PRO A 155 -12.44 -0.94 -27.21
C PRO A 155 -12.88 0.43 -26.66
N ASP A 156 -14.11 0.53 -26.14
CA ASP A 156 -14.64 1.71 -25.47
C ASP A 156 -14.22 1.83 -23.99
N GLY A 157 -13.37 0.92 -23.50
CA GLY A 157 -12.88 0.87 -22.13
C GLY A 157 -13.86 0.26 -21.12
N ALA A 158 -15.06 -0.16 -21.55
CA ALA A 158 -16.03 -0.83 -20.70
C ALA A 158 -15.58 -2.26 -20.38
N ALA A 159 -15.97 -2.75 -19.21
CA ALA A 159 -15.75 -4.15 -18.85
C ALA A 159 -16.38 -5.08 -19.88
N LEU A 160 -15.64 -6.09 -20.31
CA LEU A 160 -16.22 -7.21 -21.04
C LEU A 160 -17.07 -8.02 -20.04
N ARG A 161 -18.35 -7.67 -19.88
CA ARG A 161 -19.28 -8.44 -19.05
C ARG A 161 -19.55 -9.77 -19.73
N ASP A 162 -18.87 -10.82 -19.27
CA ASP A 162 -19.28 -12.19 -19.56
C ASP A 162 -20.01 -12.76 -18.33
N PRO A 163 -21.34 -12.95 -18.41
CA PRO A 163 -22.14 -13.52 -17.32
C PRO A 163 -21.76 -14.97 -16.94
N GLY A 164 -20.82 -15.61 -17.65
CA GLY A 164 -20.32 -16.96 -17.35
C GLY A 164 -18.97 -17.03 -16.64
N ILE A 165 -18.31 -15.90 -16.35
CA ILE A 165 -16.99 -15.92 -15.69
C ILE A 165 -17.17 -15.94 -14.16
N ASP A 166 -17.27 -17.15 -13.60
CA ASP A 166 -17.00 -17.41 -12.17
C ASP A 166 -15.49 -17.45 -11.87
N ASP A 167 -14.62 -17.45 -12.89
CA ASP A 167 -13.17 -17.54 -12.77
C ASP A 167 -12.49 -16.18 -12.50
N HIS A 168 -12.68 -15.68 -11.29
CA HIS A 168 -12.07 -14.44 -10.81
C HIS A 168 -10.53 -14.53 -10.79
N ASP A 169 -9.98 -15.68 -10.43
CA ASP A 169 -8.53 -15.88 -10.36
C ASP A 169 -7.89 -15.89 -11.75
N GLY A 170 -8.52 -16.54 -12.73
CA GLY A 170 -8.09 -16.48 -14.12
C GLY A 170 -8.17 -15.08 -14.69
N HIS A 171 -9.21 -14.30 -14.35
CA HIS A 171 -9.29 -12.89 -14.72
C HIS A 171 -8.14 -12.07 -14.13
N ARG A 172 -7.90 -12.20 -12.81
CA ARG A 172 -6.76 -11.54 -12.13
C ARG A 172 -5.43 -11.91 -12.75
N ARG A 173 -5.20 -13.19 -13.08
CA ARG A 173 -3.98 -13.65 -13.75
C ARG A 173 -3.82 -13.03 -15.14
N ARG A 174 -4.89 -13.00 -15.97
CA ARG A 174 -4.85 -12.34 -17.28
C ARG A 174 -4.51 -10.85 -17.16
N THR A 175 -5.08 -10.14 -16.19
CA THR A 175 -4.76 -8.74 -15.95
C THR A 175 -3.31 -8.54 -15.51
N LEU A 176 -2.77 -9.40 -14.65
CA LEU A 176 -1.35 -9.33 -14.27
C LEU A 176 -0.41 -9.66 -15.43
N ALA A 177 -0.80 -10.55 -16.34
CA ALA A 177 -0.02 -10.86 -17.54
C ALA A 177 0.18 -9.62 -18.44
N VAL A 178 -0.81 -8.71 -18.49
CA VAL A 178 -0.67 -7.42 -19.20
C VAL A 178 0.44 -6.57 -18.59
N PHE A 179 0.57 -6.52 -17.26
CA PHE A 179 1.67 -5.80 -16.60
C PHE A 179 3.02 -6.49 -16.81
N GLU A 180 3.07 -7.83 -16.73
CA GLU A 180 4.27 -8.61 -17.02
C GLU A 180 4.82 -8.28 -18.41
N GLU A 181 3.96 -8.33 -19.42
CA GLU A 181 4.35 -8.10 -20.82
C GLU A 181 4.70 -6.62 -21.07
N ARG A 182 3.84 -5.69 -20.64
CA ARG A 182 4.03 -4.25 -20.90
C ARG A 182 5.30 -3.70 -20.27
N PHE A 183 5.64 -4.13 -19.06
CA PHE A 183 6.74 -3.57 -18.28
C PHE A 183 7.96 -4.49 -18.18
N GLY A 184 7.86 -5.72 -18.68
CA GLY A 184 8.89 -6.75 -18.51
C GLY A 184 9.05 -7.16 -17.04
N LEU A 185 7.96 -7.14 -16.27
CA LEU A 185 7.98 -7.44 -14.84
C LEU A 185 8.00 -8.94 -14.58
N SER A 186 8.79 -9.34 -13.58
CA SER A 186 8.85 -10.71 -13.10
C SER A 186 9.29 -10.70 -11.63
N LEU A 187 8.73 -11.60 -10.84
CA LEU A 187 9.12 -11.80 -9.45
C LEU A 187 9.23 -13.32 -9.18
N PRO A 188 10.43 -13.85 -8.91
CA PRO A 188 10.59 -15.25 -8.58
C PRO A 188 9.78 -15.62 -7.33
N ARG A 189 9.03 -16.73 -7.36
CA ARG A 189 8.31 -17.24 -6.18
C ARG A 189 9.24 -17.44 -4.97
N THR A 190 10.47 -17.85 -5.26
CA THR A 190 11.51 -18.05 -4.25
C THR A 190 11.85 -16.76 -3.51
N SER A 191 11.76 -15.59 -4.14
CA SER A 191 12.01 -14.30 -3.48
C SER A 191 11.03 -14.03 -2.34
N LEU A 192 9.76 -14.41 -2.52
CA LEU A 192 8.79 -14.35 -1.42
C LEU A 192 9.05 -15.48 -0.42
N ALA A 193 8.99 -16.76 -0.85
CA ALA A 193 8.84 -17.90 0.06
C ALA A 193 10.13 -18.41 0.75
N GLY A 194 11.33 -18.15 0.21
CA GLY A 194 12.55 -18.77 0.76
C GLY A 194 13.86 -18.00 0.57
N GLY A 195 13.88 -16.95 -0.24
CA GLY A 195 15.06 -16.14 -0.49
C GLY A 195 15.40 -15.31 0.74
N ARG A 196 16.65 -15.34 1.19
CA ARG A 196 17.11 -14.37 2.20
C ARG A 196 17.37 -13.04 1.50
N LEU A 197 16.66 -12.00 1.90
CA LEU A 197 16.75 -10.67 1.29
C LEU A 197 17.13 -9.63 2.36
N PRO A 198 17.97 -8.64 2.03
CA PRO A 198 18.24 -7.51 2.93
C PRO A 198 16.96 -6.87 3.45
N VAL A 199 16.95 -6.55 4.74
CA VAL A 199 15.79 -6.00 5.44
C VAL A 199 16.05 -4.56 5.85
N TYR A 200 15.07 -3.70 5.65
CA TYR A 200 15.13 -2.30 6.08
C TYR A 200 13.87 -1.92 6.86
N ALA A 201 14.05 -1.19 7.95
CA ALA A 201 12.93 -0.50 8.59
C ALA A 201 12.56 0.75 7.78
N VAL A 202 11.28 0.89 7.44
CA VAL A 202 10.75 2.01 6.63
C VAL A 202 9.73 2.86 7.40
N MET A 203 9.29 2.41 8.57
CA MET A 203 8.44 3.13 9.50
C MET A 203 8.74 2.72 10.94
N GLY A 204 8.64 3.66 11.88
CA GLY A 204 8.84 3.39 13.31
C GLY A 204 10.31 3.32 13.76
N SER A 205 11.26 3.54 12.84
CA SER A 205 12.70 3.52 13.11
C SER A 205 13.33 4.91 12.99
N PRO A 206 14.29 5.26 13.89
CA PRO A 206 14.56 4.55 15.14
C PRO A 206 13.40 4.74 16.12
N ALA A 207 13.09 3.69 16.89
CA ALA A 207 12.12 3.82 17.98
C ALA A 207 12.66 4.80 19.04
N ALA A 208 11.83 5.74 19.50
CA ALA A 208 12.25 6.81 20.41
C ALA A 208 12.77 6.29 21.75
N ASP A 209 12.28 5.15 22.19
CA ASP A 209 12.63 4.45 23.42
C ASP A 209 13.54 3.22 23.16
N PHE A 210 14.18 3.16 22.00
CA PHE A 210 15.03 2.02 21.63
C PHE A 210 16.10 1.73 22.67
N GLU A 211 16.90 2.72 23.05
CA GLU A 211 18.01 2.56 24.00
C GLU A 211 17.51 2.12 25.39
N GLU A 212 16.38 2.68 25.83
CA GLU A 212 15.78 2.35 27.13
C GLU A 212 15.27 0.90 27.17
N ILE A 213 14.52 0.49 26.15
CA ILE A 213 13.97 -0.87 26.07
C ILE A 213 15.07 -1.89 25.80
N HIS A 214 16.08 -1.55 24.98
CA HIS A 214 17.25 -2.40 24.74
C HIS A 214 18.04 -2.65 26.04
N ALA A 215 18.33 -1.60 26.82
CA ALA A 215 19.00 -1.74 28.11
C ALA A 215 18.19 -2.58 29.11
N TRP A 216 16.86 -2.36 29.15
CA TRP A 216 15.97 -3.18 29.98
C TRP A 216 15.98 -4.65 29.54
N ALA A 217 15.92 -4.93 28.24
CA ALA A 217 15.94 -6.28 27.71
C ALA A 217 17.23 -7.03 28.11
N ALA A 218 18.39 -6.37 27.95
CA ALA A 218 19.68 -6.91 28.35
C ALA A 218 19.74 -7.22 29.86
N ALA A 219 19.25 -6.31 30.71
CA ALA A 219 19.26 -6.49 32.16
C ALA A 219 18.31 -7.61 32.65
N ASN A 220 17.28 -7.95 31.88
CA ASN A 220 16.27 -8.94 32.24
C ASN A 220 16.36 -10.24 31.45
N GLY A 221 17.45 -10.45 30.68
CA GLY A 221 17.65 -11.67 29.88
C GLY A 221 16.59 -11.87 28.79
N SER A 222 15.96 -10.79 28.31
CA SER A 222 15.01 -10.84 27.21
C SER A 222 15.74 -10.80 25.85
N PRO A 223 15.13 -11.29 24.76
CA PRO A 223 15.69 -11.15 23.42
C PRO A 223 15.96 -9.68 23.08
N LEU A 224 17.14 -9.40 22.53
CA LEU A 224 17.53 -8.04 22.14
C LEU A 224 16.90 -7.67 20.79
N PRO A 225 16.37 -6.44 20.64
CA PRO A 225 15.91 -5.96 19.34
C PRO A 225 17.09 -5.74 18.38
N ASP A 226 16.84 -5.84 17.08
CA ASP A 226 17.88 -5.67 16.05
C ASP A 226 18.44 -4.24 16.04
N GLU A 227 19.76 -4.10 16.24
CA GLU A 227 20.45 -2.81 16.34
C GLU A 227 20.48 -2.01 15.03
N ARG A 228 20.34 -2.67 13.87
CA ARG A 228 20.36 -2.01 12.56
C ARG A 228 18.97 -1.53 12.17
N LEU A 229 17.94 -2.34 12.43
CA LEU A 229 16.54 -1.95 12.23
C LEU A 229 16.13 -0.86 13.23
N ARG A 230 16.66 -0.89 14.45
CA ARG A 230 16.29 0.03 15.54
C ARG A 230 14.78 0.10 15.80
N LEU A 231 14.08 -1.01 15.54
CA LEU A 231 12.68 -1.22 15.87
C LEU A 231 12.56 -1.95 17.20
N ILE A 232 11.43 -1.78 17.88
CA ILE A 232 11.10 -2.54 19.08
C ILE A 232 9.96 -3.52 18.75
N PRO A 233 10.20 -4.85 18.84
CA PRO A 233 9.15 -5.85 18.70
C PRO A 233 7.97 -5.58 19.64
N ALA A 234 6.74 -5.78 19.16
CA ALA A 234 5.53 -5.44 19.90
C ALA A 234 5.43 -6.17 21.25
N GLY A 235 5.77 -7.45 21.28
CA GLY A 235 5.82 -8.29 22.47
C GLY A 235 6.87 -7.84 23.48
N LEU A 236 8.04 -7.37 23.01
CA LEU A 236 9.09 -6.83 23.87
C LEU A 236 8.65 -5.51 24.51
N ARG A 237 8.06 -4.61 23.72
CA ARG A 237 7.46 -3.36 24.21
C ARG A 237 6.41 -3.63 25.28
N ALA A 238 5.47 -4.54 25.01
CA ALA A 238 4.42 -4.90 25.95
C ALA A 238 4.98 -5.52 27.25
N ALA A 239 6.07 -6.29 27.17
CA ALA A 239 6.75 -6.84 28.35
C ALA A 239 7.41 -5.74 29.19
N TYR A 240 8.13 -4.81 28.54
CA TYR A 240 8.71 -3.64 29.18
C TYR A 240 7.64 -2.78 29.88
N GLU A 241 6.53 -2.47 29.19
CA GLU A 241 5.44 -1.66 29.73
C GLU A 241 4.76 -2.33 30.93
N ARG A 242 4.55 -3.66 30.89
CA ARG A 242 4.03 -4.41 32.05
C ARG A 242 4.96 -4.34 33.24
N ALA A 243 6.28 -4.38 33.02
CA ALA A 243 7.27 -4.34 34.09
C ALA A 243 7.48 -2.93 34.68
N THR A 244 7.30 -1.87 33.89
CA THR A 244 7.58 -0.47 34.29
C THR A 244 6.34 0.39 34.55
N GLY A 245 5.16 -0.22 34.41
CA GLY A 245 3.76 0.27 34.46
C GLY A 245 3.43 1.71 34.92
N PRO A 246 3.81 2.19 36.12
CA PRO A 246 3.37 3.52 36.58
C PRO A 246 4.10 4.70 35.90
N ARG A 247 5.34 4.52 35.45
CA ARG A 247 6.18 5.64 34.95
C ARG A 247 5.99 5.94 33.46
N TRP A 248 5.53 4.97 32.69
CA TRP A 248 5.44 5.07 31.24
C TRP A 248 4.14 5.77 30.76
N ARG A 249 2.99 5.45 31.39
CA ARG A 249 1.69 6.09 31.07
C ARG A 249 1.67 7.61 31.25
N GLY A 250 2.50 8.17 32.13
CA GLY A 250 2.59 9.60 32.36
C GLY A 250 3.35 10.40 31.29
N ARG A 251 4.10 9.73 30.40
CA ARG A 251 4.93 10.39 29.37
C ARG A 251 4.27 10.46 27.99
N GLN A 252 3.44 9.49 27.63
CA GLN A 252 2.70 9.52 26.34
C GLN A 252 1.69 10.67 26.25
N SER A 253 1.19 11.16 27.37
CA SER A 253 0.28 12.32 27.44
C SER A 253 0.97 13.67 27.19
N GLY A 254 2.31 13.71 27.06
CA GLY A 254 3.10 14.93 26.90
C GLY A 254 3.77 15.13 25.54
N VAL A 255 3.61 14.20 24.58
CA VAL A 255 4.16 14.33 23.22
C VAL A 255 3.02 14.55 22.25
N ASP A 256 3.04 15.71 21.60
CA ASP A 256 1.99 16.35 20.82
C ASP A 256 1.13 15.45 19.93
N ARG A 257 -0.20 15.59 20.09
CA ARG A 257 -1.17 15.36 19.03
C ARG A 257 -0.92 16.37 17.90
N ALA A 258 -0.13 16.01 16.91
CA ALA A 258 -0.21 16.66 15.61
C ALA A 258 -1.55 16.29 14.97
N PRO A 259 -2.39 17.25 14.53
CA PRO A 259 -3.62 16.93 13.84
C PRO A 259 -3.26 16.36 12.46
N ALA A 260 -3.79 15.17 12.15
CA ALA A 260 -3.78 14.62 10.81
C ALA A 260 -4.56 15.57 9.87
N GLN A 261 -3.85 16.47 9.19
CA GLN A 261 -4.39 17.18 8.03
C GLN A 261 -4.13 16.35 6.78
N GLY A 262 -4.96 15.32 6.59
CA GLY A 262 -5.14 14.62 5.32
C GLY A 262 -6.56 14.88 4.84
N GLY A 263 -6.81 16.09 4.32
CA GLY A 263 -8.11 16.44 3.76
C GLY A 263 -8.34 15.70 2.45
N PHE A 264 -9.25 14.73 2.45
CA PHE A 264 -9.91 14.27 1.23
C PHE A 264 -10.51 15.48 0.51
N ARG A 265 -9.90 15.91 -0.60
CA ARG A 265 -10.54 16.85 -1.53
C ARG A 265 -11.55 16.08 -2.36
N THR A 266 -12.79 16.02 -1.90
CA THR A 266 -13.93 15.76 -2.78
C THR A 266 -14.27 17.07 -3.49
N SER A 267 -13.96 17.13 -4.79
CA SER A 267 -14.38 18.22 -5.65
C SER A 267 -15.90 18.24 -5.77
N GLY A 268 -16.50 19.31 -5.20
CA GLY A 268 -17.63 20.04 -5.77
C GLY A 268 -18.93 19.30 -6.08
N VAL A 269 -19.79 19.14 -5.08
CA VAL A 269 -21.25 19.14 -5.29
C VAL A 269 -21.80 20.40 -4.61
N LEU A 270 -22.25 21.35 -5.41
CA LEU A 270 -22.93 22.57 -4.95
C LEU A 270 -24.24 22.17 -4.24
N PRO A 271 -24.50 22.61 -2.99
CA PRO A 271 -25.81 22.43 -2.39
C PRO A 271 -26.83 23.40 -3.00
N ALA A 272 -27.99 22.85 -3.36
CA ALA A 272 -29.14 23.60 -3.84
C ALA A 272 -29.59 24.66 -2.82
N ARG A 273 -29.92 25.86 -3.33
CA ARG A 273 -30.47 26.96 -2.53
C ARG A 273 -31.84 26.57 -1.93
N PRO A 274 -32.12 26.94 -0.68
CA PRO A 274 -33.45 26.82 -0.10
C PRO A 274 -34.40 27.88 -0.69
N VAL A 275 -35.62 27.45 -0.98
CA VAL A 275 -36.74 28.30 -1.40
C VAL A 275 -37.42 28.82 -0.14
N ASP A 276 -37.47 30.14 0.01
CA ASP A 276 -38.24 30.80 1.08
C ASP A 276 -39.75 30.82 0.72
N PRO A 277 -40.65 30.48 1.67
CA PRO A 277 -42.08 30.59 1.50
C PRO A 277 -42.62 31.81 2.26
N ALA A 278 -43.28 32.74 1.58
CA ALA A 278 -44.48 33.46 2.05
C ALA A 278 -44.79 34.66 1.13
N GLY A 279 -46.08 34.90 0.86
CA GLY A 279 -46.54 36.24 0.46
C GLY A 279 -47.66 36.32 -0.57
N THR A 280 -48.78 35.64 -0.32
CA THR A 280 -50.17 36.12 -0.54
C THR A 280 -50.46 37.25 -1.54
N GLY A 281 -51.31 36.94 -2.53
CA GLY A 281 -52.10 37.92 -3.29
C GLY A 281 -53.30 37.27 -3.99
N LEU A 282 -54.48 37.42 -3.41
CA LEU A 282 -55.78 36.92 -3.89
C LEU A 282 -56.25 37.61 -5.20
N ARG A 283 -56.71 36.79 -6.16
CA ARG A 283 -57.88 36.85 -7.11
C ARG A 283 -58.64 38.18 -7.34
N PRO A 284 -59.35 38.40 -8.50
CA PRO A 284 -60.21 37.39 -9.16
C PRO A 284 -60.44 37.44 -10.70
N LEU A 285 -60.97 36.31 -11.20
CA LEU A 285 -61.97 36.07 -12.29
C LEU A 285 -62.14 37.09 -13.44
N ARG A 286 -62.08 36.61 -14.70
CA ARG A 286 -63.24 36.49 -15.61
C ARG A 286 -62.91 35.91 -17.01
N ARG A 287 -63.77 34.97 -17.42
CA ARG A 287 -64.41 34.75 -18.75
C ARG A 287 -63.59 34.30 -19.97
N HIS A 288 -63.93 33.08 -20.40
CA HIS A 288 -64.09 32.61 -21.78
C HIS A 288 -64.85 33.61 -22.70
N PRO A 289 -64.62 33.59 -24.03
CA PRO A 289 -65.30 32.62 -24.91
C PRO A 289 -64.45 31.99 -26.03
N GLN A 290 -65.02 30.89 -26.51
CA GLN A 290 -64.86 30.18 -27.79
C GLN A 290 -64.32 31.01 -28.96
N GLN A 291 -63.46 30.38 -29.78
CA GLN A 291 -63.81 29.80 -31.08
C GLN A 291 -62.95 28.57 -31.34
#